data_AF-A0AAP3A354-F1
#
_entry.id   AF-A0AAP3A354-F1
#
_cell.length_a   1.000
_cell.length_b   1.000
_cell.length_c   1.000
_cell.angle_alpha   90.00
_cell.angle_beta   90.00
_cell.angle_gamma   90.00
#
_symmetry.space_group_name_H-M   'P 1'
#
loop_
_entity.id
_entity.type
_entity.pdbx_description
1 polymer ?
#
loop_
_entity_poly.entity_id
_entity_poly.type
_entity_poly.pdbx_seq_one_letter_code
_entity_poly.pdbx_strand_id
1 'polypeptide(L)'
;IDTLSINSGSTVNVADSTLISDSISLTGLSALNINEDGHVATDSLTVDNSTVTISDEVSAGWAVGDAALYANNIKVTNDGILDVGNTASNALQVDTLNLTSTTDTSGNIHAGVFNIESNRFVLDADLTNDRT
;
A
#
# COMPACT_ATOMS: atom_id res chain seq x y z
N ILE A 1 -17.47 0.76 0.79
CA ILE A 1 -17.53 -0.71 0.72
C ILE A 1 -17.08 -1.22 2.08
N ASP A 2 -17.67 -2.27 2.64
CA ASP A 2 -17.21 -2.74 3.95
C ASP A 2 -15.87 -3.49 3.81
N THR A 3 -15.75 -4.33 2.78
CA THR A 3 -14.52 -5.07 2.49
C THR A 3 -14.35 -5.25 0.99
N LEU A 4 -13.16 -4.93 0.48
CA LEU A 4 -12.73 -5.26 -0.86
C LEU A 4 -11.64 -6.32 -0.81
N SER A 5 -11.90 -7.48 -1.41
CA SER A 5 -10.90 -8.54 -1.57
C SER A 5 -10.41 -8.58 -3.02
N ILE A 6 -9.14 -8.27 -3.23
CA ILE A 6 -8.45 -8.40 -4.52
C ILE A 6 -7.61 -9.68 -4.43
N ASN A 7 -7.90 -10.66 -5.29
CA ASN A 7 -7.28 -11.99 -5.15
C ASN A 7 -7.09 -12.69 -6.49
N SER A 8 -6.40 -13.83 -6.47
CA SER A 8 -6.28 -14.74 -7.62
C SER A 8 -5.70 -14.07 -8.87
N GLY A 9 -4.69 -13.22 -8.70
CA GLY A 9 -4.07 -12.46 -9.79
C GLY A 9 -4.91 -11.29 -10.30
N SER A 10 -6.00 -10.93 -9.61
CA SER A 10 -6.83 -9.78 -10.01
C SER A 10 -6.06 -8.46 -9.93
N THR A 11 -6.46 -7.51 -10.76
CA THR A 11 -5.91 -6.16 -10.77
C THR A 11 -7.04 -5.15 -10.62
N VAL A 12 -6.88 -4.20 -9.70
CA VAL A 12 -7.73 -3.02 -9.58
C VAL A 12 -6.90 -1.81 -9.94
N ASN A 13 -7.39 -1.00 -10.87
CA ASN A 13 -6.81 0.28 -11.23
C ASN A 13 -7.72 1.39 -10.73
N VAL A 14 -7.16 2.31 -9.95
CA VAL A 14 -7.83 3.52 -9.48
C VAL A 14 -7.14 4.69 -10.17
N ALA A 15 -7.82 5.25 -11.18
CA ALA A 15 -7.39 6.41 -11.96
C ALA A 15 -8.62 7.31 -12.15
N ASP A 16 -8.47 8.63 -12.07
CA ASP A 16 -9.58 9.60 -12.15
C ASP A 16 -10.80 9.22 -11.28
N SER A 17 -10.55 8.57 -10.15
CA SER A 17 -11.59 7.93 -9.34
C SER A 17 -11.17 7.76 -7.90
N THR A 18 -12.17 7.49 -7.06
CA THR A 18 -11.98 7.26 -5.64
C THR A 18 -12.47 5.88 -5.25
N LEU A 19 -11.64 5.14 -4.52
CA LEU A 19 -11.99 3.88 -3.88
C LEU A 19 -12.04 4.07 -2.37
N ILE A 20 -13.22 3.85 -1.78
CA ILE A 20 -13.44 3.94 -0.33
C ILE A 20 -13.93 2.60 0.21
N SER A 21 -13.17 1.99 1.11
CA SER A 21 -13.51 0.72 1.75
C SER A 21 -13.05 0.66 3.20
N ASP A 22 -13.80 0.07 4.14
CA ASP A 22 -13.31 -0.07 5.52
C ASP A 22 -12.05 -0.95 5.54
N SER A 23 -12.05 -2.04 4.77
CA SER A 23 -10.86 -2.86 4.58
C SER A 23 -10.60 -3.22 3.12
N ILE A 24 -9.32 -3.36 2.78
CA ILE A 24 -8.84 -3.85 1.49
C ILE A 24 -7.79 -4.94 1.75
N SER A 25 -7.94 -6.10 1.10
CA SER A 25 -6.98 -7.20 1.19
C SER A 25 -6.54 -7.64 -0.19
N LEU A 26 -5.23 -7.73 -0.39
CA LEU A 26 -4.60 -8.25 -1.60
C LEU A 26 -3.96 -9.60 -1.29
N THR A 27 -4.25 -10.61 -2.12
CA THR A 27 -3.70 -11.97 -2.01
C THR A 27 -3.45 -12.60 -3.38
N GLY A 28 -2.57 -13.61 -3.43
CA GLY A 28 -2.46 -14.48 -4.61
C GLY A 28 -1.98 -13.74 -5.86
N LEU A 29 -0.88 -12.99 -5.73
CA LEU A 29 -0.23 -12.24 -6.82
C LEU A 29 -1.12 -11.17 -7.44
N SER A 30 -1.96 -10.55 -6.61
CA SER A 30 -2.88 -9.50 -7.04
C SER A 30 -2.23 -8.12 -7.04
N ALA A 31 -2.91 -7.14 -7.65
CA ALA A 31 -2.42 -5.77 -7.74
C ALA A 31 -3.51 -4.72 -7.48
N LEU A 32 -3.15 -3.66 -6.77
CA LEU A 32 -3.89 -2.39 -6.67
C LEU A 32 -2.98 -1.27 -7.18
N ASN A 33 -3.35 -0.68 -8.31
CA ASN A 33 -2.60 0.41 -8.91
C ASN A 33 -3.36 1.73 -8.69
N ILE A 34 -2.70 2.67 -8.04
CA ILE A 34 -3.19 4.04 -7.85
C ILE A 34 -2.44 4.90 -8.87
N ASN A 35 -3.11 5.21 -9.96
CA ASN A 35 -2.57 5.92 -11.12
C ASN A 35 -3.02 7.39 -11.08
N GLU A 36 -2.84 8.12 -12.19
CA GLU A 36 -3.23 9.53 -12.34
C GLU A 36 -4.57 9.86 -11.66
N ASP A 37 -4.53 10.84 -10.75
CA ASP A 37 -5.65 11.35 -9.95
C ASP A 37 -6.50 10.28 -9.22
N GLY A 38 -5.91 9.11 -8.97
CA GLY A 38 -6.50 8.05 -8.17
C GLY A 38 -6.39 8.32 -6.68
N HIS A 39 -7.48 8.07 -5.95
CA HIS A 39 -7.51 8.18 -4.48
C HIS A 39 -8.06 6.91 -3.85
N VAL A 40 -7.34 6.37 -2.87
CA VAL A 40 -7.77 5.22 -2.07
C VAL A 40 -7.81 5.60 -0.61
N ALA A 41 -8.95 5.40 0.04
CA ALA A 41 -9.12 5.59 1.47
C ALA A 41 -9.64 4.30 2.11
N THR A 42 -8.95 3.82 3.14
CA THR A 42 -9.35 2.65 3.90
C THR A 42 -9.00 2.75 5.39
N ASP A 43 -9.61 1.94 6.25
CA ASP A 43 -9.13 1.82 7.63
C ASP A 43 -7.96 0.81 7.69
N SER A 44 -8.07 -0.30 6.95
CA SER A 44 -7.05 -1.35 6.95
C SER A 44 -6.72 -1.88 5.56
N LEU A 45 -5.42 -1.90 5.24
CA LEU A 45 -4.87 -2.47 4.02
C LEU A 45 -3.92 -3.62 4.36
N THR A 46 -4.22 -4.82 3.85
CA THR A 46 -3.29 -5.95 3.90
C THR A 46 -2.79 -6.29 2.52
N VAL A 47 -1.47 -6.33 2.37
CA VAL A 47 -0.75 -6.72 1.15
C VAL A 47 -0.01 -8.02 1.44
N ASP A 48 -0.56 -9.13 0.97
CA ASP A 48 -0.01 -10.49 1.15
C ASP A 48 0.32 -11.08 -0.23
N ASN A 49 1.62 -11.33 -0.48
CA ASN A 49 2.12 -11.87 -1.74
C ASN A 49 1.50 -11.18 -2.97
N SER A 50 1.46 -9.86 -2.94
CA SER A 50 0.75 -8.99 -3.88
C SER A 50 1.38 -7.59 -3.88
N THR A 51 0.95 -6.74 -4.80
CA THR A 51 1.56 -5.41 -4.96
C THR A 51 0.53 -4.30 -4.88
N VAL A 52 0.85 -3.25 -4.13
CA VAL A 52 0.19 -1.94 -4.22
C VAL A 52 1.19 -0.97 -4.79
N THR A 53 0.83 -0.27 -5.87
CA THR A 53 1.69 0.73 -6.50
C THR A 53 1.01 2.10 -6.48
N ILE A 54 1.72 3.10 -5.95
CA ILE A 54 1.36 4.51 -6.06
C ILE A 54 2.23 5.12 -7.15
N SER A 55 1.63 5.40 -8.31
CA SER A 55 2.31 5.98 -9.47
C SER A 55 2.87 7.37 -9.15
N ASP A 56 3.96 7.73 -9.82
CA ASP A 56 4.54 9.08 -9.84
C ASP A 56 3.61 10.14 -10.45
N GLU A 57 2.61 9.73 -11.22
CA GLU A 57 1.64 10.60 -11.88
C GLU A 57 0.44 10.97 -10.98
N VAL A 58 0.35 10.48 -9.75
CA VAL A 58 -0.73 10.89 -8.84
C VAL A 58 -0.55 12.35 -8.40
N SER A 59 -1.56 13.19 -8.64
CA SER A 59 -1.65 14.55 -8.10
C SER A 59 -2.04 14.53 -6.62
N ALA A 60 -1.17 13.99 -5.76
CA ALA A 60 -1.39 14.00 -4.33
C ALA A 60 -1.18 15.43 -3.78
N GLY A 61 -2.28 16.17 -3.64
CA GLY A 61 -2.35 17.40 -2.85
C GLY A 61 -2.96 18.61 -3.56
N TRP A 62 -4.15 19.02 -3.09
CA TRP A 62 -4.50 20.44 -2.96
C TRP A 62 -5.07 20.77 -1.56
N ALA A 63 -5.54 19.77 -0.79
CA ALA A 63 -5.95 19.91 0.61
C ALA A 63 -5.34 18.84 1.53
N VAL A 64 -5.34 19.13 2.83
CA VAL A 64 -5.00 18.16 3.89
C VAL A 64 -6.08 17.06 3.85
N GLY A 65 -5.70 15.83 3.51
CA GLY A 65 -6.62 14.69 3.33
C GLY A 65 -6.65 14.07 1.92
N ASP A 66 -5.94 14.65 0.94
CA ASP A 66 -5.90 14.17 -0.46
C ASP A 66 -4.73 13.19 -0.73
N ALA A 67 -4.44 12.28 0.21
CA ALA A 67 -3.42 11.29 -0.08
C ALA A 67 -3.81 10.43 -1.29
N ALA A 68 -2.83 9.95 -2.05
CA ALA A 68 -3.09 8.93 -3.06
C ALA A 68 -3.59 7.65 -2.38
N LEU A 69 -2.93 7.30 -1.26
CA LEU A 69 -3.35 6.25 -0.35
C LEU A 69 -3.43 6.77 1.08
N TYR A 70 -4.64 6.74 1.64
CA TYR A 70 -4.89 6.90 3.07
C TYR A 70 -5.27 5.54 3.68
N ALA A 71 -4.59 5.13 4.74
CA ALA A 71 -4.98 3.98 5.55
C ALA A 71 -4.58 4.16 7.02
N ASN A 72 -5.45 3.88 7.99
CA ASN A 72 -5.00 3.92 9.39
C ASN A 72 -3.95 2.83 9.63
N ASN A 73 -4.19 1.63 9.11
CA ASN A 73 -3.31 0.48 9.31
C ASN A 73 -2.92 -0.14 7.97
N ILE A 74 -1.61 -0.26 7.73
CA ILE A 74 -1.08 -1.05 6.61
C ILE A 74 -0.29 -2.22 7.17
N LYS A 75 -0.54 -3.41 6.62
CA LYS A 75 0.30 -4.59 6.81
C LYS A 75 0.82 -5.07 5.47
N VAL A 76 2.13 -5.19 5.35
CA VAL A 76 2.80 -5.79 4.18
C VAL A 76 3.51 -7.05 4.63
N THR A 77 3.25 -8.18 3.97
CA THR A 77 3.72 -9.49 4.41
C THR A 77 3.93 -10.46 3.26
N ASN A 78 4.72 -11.51 3.50
CA ASN A 78 4.78 -12.70 2.64
C ASN A 78 5.03 -12.34 1.17
N ASP A 79 6.17 -11.69 0.88
CA ASP A 79 6.53 -11.16 -0.45
C ASP A 79 5.62 -10.02 -0.96
N GLY A 80 4.73 -9.49 -0.14
CA GLY A 80 3.94 -8.32 -0.44
C GLY A 80 4.80 -7.06 -0.62
N ILE A 81 4.37 -6.17 -1.50
CA ILE A 81 5.08 -4.92 -1.80
C ILE A 81 4.11 -3.75 -1.70
N LEU A 82 4.43 -2.77 -0.86
CA LEU A 82 3.88 -1.42 -0.96
C LEU A 82 4.93 -0.55 -1.65
N ASP A 83 4.63 -0.14 -2.87
CA ASP A 83 5.53 0.59 -3.75
C ASP A 83 5.08 2.05 -3.91
N VAL A 84 5.89 2.98 -3.42
CA VAL A 84 5.64 4.42 -3.47
C VAL A 84 6.56 5.05 -4.51
N GLY A 85 6.10 5.06 -5.75
CA GLY A 85 6.73 5.75 -6.88
C GLY A 85 6.56 7.27 -6.83
N ASN A 86 5.55 7.75 -6.08
CA ASN A 86 5.21 9.16 -6.02
C ASN A 86 6.13 9.98 -5.10
N THR A 87 6.56 11.14 -5.62
CA THR A 87 7.48 12.05 -4.90
C THR A 87 6.77 13.13 -4.08
N ALA A 88 5.44 13.24 -4.18
CA ALA A 88 4.65 14.21 -3.44
C ALA A 88 4.65 13.89 -1.95
N SER A 89 4.64 14.96 -1.15
CA SER A 89 4.71 14.88 0.32
C SER A 89 3.52 14.14 0.95
N ASN A 90 2.42 13.95 0.22
CA ASN A 90 1.19 13.33 0.70
C ASN A 90 0.85 12.04 -0.06
N ALA A 91 1.78 11.44 -0.80
CA ALA A 91 1.51 10.21 -1.56
C ALA A 91 0.90 9.10 -0.70
N LEU A 92 1.43 8.92 0.51
CA LEU A 92 1.01 7.93 1.47
C LEU A 92 0.75 8.61 2.82
N GLN A 93 -0.44 8.41 3.36
CA GLN A 93 -0.78 8.76 4.74
C GLN A 93 -1.18 7.49 5.47
N VAL A 94 -0.44 7.16 6.53
CA VAL A 94 -0.68 5.98 7.33
C VAL A 94 -0.32 6.22 8.78
N ASP A 95 -1.15 5.72 9.72
CA ASP A 95 -0.84 5.84 11.14
C ASP A 95 0.16 4.75 11.56
N THR A 96 -0.09 3.50 11.16
CA THR A 96 0.79 2.37 11.43
C THR A 96 1.12 1.56 10.18
N LEU A 97 2.40 1.43 9.87
CA LEU A 97 2.93 0.58 8.82
C LEU A 97 3.65 -0.62 9.46
N ASN A 98 3.10 -1.82 9.26
CA ASN A 98 3.66 -3.06 9.77
C ASN A 98 4.26 -3.89 8.63
N LEU A 99 5.57 -4.10 8.67
CA LEU A 99 6.28 -4.99 7.76
C LEU A 99 6.55 -6.31 8.49
N THR A 100 5.93 -7.38 8.01
CA THR A 100 6.09 -8.71 8.62
C THR A 100 6.71 -9.71 7.66
N SER A 101 7.41 -10.69 8.23
CA SER A 101 8.10 -11.73 7.49
C SER A 101 7.64 -13.11 7.93
N THR A 102 7.53 -14.03 6.98
CA THR A 102 7.36 -15.46 7.28
C THR A 102 8.61 -16.22 6.87
N THR A 103 8.88 -17.35 7.51
CA THR A 103 9.95 -18.28 7.08
C THR A 103 9.28 -19.57 6.64
N ASP A 104 9.54 -19.98 5.40
CA ASP A 104 8.99 -21.24 4.89
C ASP A 104 9.71 -22.45 5.50
N THR A 105 9.24 -23.66 5.18
CA THR A 105 9.85 -24.91 5.65
C THR A 105 11.26 -25.15 5.11
N SER A 106 11.66 -24.43 4.06
CA SER A 106 12.97 -24.50 3.43
C SER A 106 13.96 -23.50 4.04
N GLY A 107 13.51 -22.64 4.96
CA GLY A 107 14.30 -21.58 5.56
C GLY A 107 14.36 -20.28 4.72
N ASN A 108 13.57 -20.17 3.66
CA ASN A 108 13.45 -18.92 2.88
C ASN A 108 12.60 -17.91 3.66
N ILE A 109 13.03 -16.66 3.62
CA ILE A 109 12.33 -15.56 4.28
C ILE A 109 11.47 -14.84 3.25
N HIS A 110 10.19 -14.70 3.55
CA HIS A 110 9.20 -13.99 2.73
C HIS A 110 8.79 -12.72 3.48
N ALA A 111 9.52 -11.63 3.22
CA ALA A 111 9.33 -10.36 3.90
C ALA A 111 8.33 -9.47 3.16
N GLY A 112 7.53 -8.71 3.91
CA GLY A 112 6.87 -7.54 3.36
C GLY A 112 7.89 -6.44 3.03
N VAL A 113 7.72 -5.79 1.88
CA VAL A 113 8.62 -4.74 1.40
C VAL A 113 7.87 -3.43 1.32
N PHE A 114 8.44 -2.39 1.93
CA PHE A 114 8.07 -1.01 1.67
C PHE A 114 9.12 -0.40 0.75
N ASN A 115 8.76 -0.20 -0.52
CA ASN A 115 9.63 0.38 -1.54
C ASN A 115 9.31 1.86 -1.72
N ILE A 116 10.35 2.69 -1.75
CA ILE A 116 10.25 4.13 -1.91
C ILE A 116 11.18 4.52 -3.06
N GLU A 117 10.62 5.08 -4.12
CA GLU A 117 11.40 5.48 -5.30
C GLU A 117 11.85 6.96 -5.24
N SER A 118 11.62 7.61 -4.10
CA SER A 118 11.93 9.01 -3.84
C SER A 118 12.94 9.19 -2.71
N ASN A 119 13.98 10.00 -2.92
CA ASN A 119 14.91 10.39 -1.86
C ASN A 119 14.38 11.52 -0.96
N ARG A 120 13.16 12.01 -1.24
CA ARG A 120 12.50 13.11 -0.51
C ARG A 120 11.26 12.67 0.24
N PHE A 121 10.88 11.40 0.12
CA PHE A 121 9.73 10.87 0.84
C PHE A 121 10.01 10.91 2.34
N VAL A 122 9.02 11.36 3.11
CA VAL A 122 9.05 11.38 4.56
C VAL A 122 7.92 10.47 5.03
N LEU A 123 8.28 9.41 5.74
CA LEU A 123 7.31 8.59 6.45
C LEU A 123 6.99 9.26 7.79
N ASP A 124 5.74 9.70 7.95
CA ASP A 124 5.20 10.18 9.23
C ASP A 124 4.17 9.16 9.73
N ALA A 125 4.69 8.05 10.26
CA ALA A 125 3.92 6.91 10.72
C ALA A 125 4.69 6.10 11.77
N ASP A 126 3.97 5.33 12.58
CA ASP A 126 4.56 4.29 13.40
C ASP A 126 4.96 3.11 12.50
N LEU A 127 6.26 2.93 12.29
CA LEU A 127 6.82 1.81 11.53
C LEU A 127 7.21 0.67 12.47
N THR A 128 6.62 -0.49 12.28
CA THR A 128 7.13 -1.75 12.86
C THR A 128 7.71 -2.63 11.76
N ASN A 129 8.86 -3.23 12.06
CA ASN A 129 9.50 -4.21 11.20
C ASN A 129 9.93 -5.37 12.10
N ASP A 130 9.41 -6.56 11.83
CA ASP A 130 9.64 -7.74 12.69
C ASP A 130 11.03 -8.37 12.53
N ARG A 131 11.92 -7.74 11.76
CA ARG A 131 13.29 -8.20 11.48
C ARG A 131 14.38 -7.17 11.84
N THR A 132 14.09 -6.17 12.67
CA THR A 132 15.08 -5.17 13.15
C THR A 132 16.21 -5.76 13.98
#